data_AF-A0A5P8VQM5-F1
#
_entry.id   AF-A0A5P8VQM5-F1
#
_cell.length_a   1.000
_cell.length_b   1.000
_cell.length_c   1.000
_cell.angle_alpha   90.00
_cell.angle_beta   90.00
_cell.angle_gamma   90.00
#
_symmetry.space_group_name_H-M   'P 1'
#
loop_
_entity.id
_entity.type
_entity.pdbx_description
1 polymer ?
#
loop_
_entity_poly.entity_id
_entity_poly.type
_entity_poly.pdbx_seq_one_letter_code
_entity_poly.pdbx_strand_id
1 'polypeptide(L)' 'MQCLYCNYPDVRKNGKRRGKQNYICVNCDRYYTKTNLKKF' A
#
# COMPACT_ATOMS: atom_id res chain seq x y z
N MET A 1 6.37 3.19 5.62
CA MET A 1 4.92 2.90 5.85
C MET A 1 4.85 1.43 6.17
N GLN A 2 4.19 1.02 7.24
CA GLN A 2 4.02 -0.40 7.51
C GLN A 2 2.82 -0.93 6.71
N CYS A 3 2.93 -2.17 6.22
CA CYS A 3 1.81 -2.84 5.58
C CYS A 3 0.74 -3.14 6.62
N LEU A 4 -0.49 -2.70 6.39
CA LEU A 4 -1.63 -2.89 7.30
C LEU A 4 -2.06 -4.35 7.48
N TYR A 5 -1.52 -5.29 6.70
CA TYR A 5 -1.91 -6.70 6.72
C TYR A 5 -0.87 -7.61 7.35
N CYS A 6 0.42 -7.27 7.23
CA CYS A 6 1.51 -8.11 7.73
C CYS A 6 2.53 -7.32 8.58
N ASN A 7 2.27 -6.04 8.86
CA ASN A 7 3.13 -5.11 9.60
C ASN A 7 4.56 -4.94 9.05
N TYR A 8 4.84 -5.47 7.86
CA TYR A 8 6.15 -5.34 7.24
C TYR A 8 6.44 -3.87 6.89
N PRO A 9 7.63 -3.34 7.20
CA PRO A 9 7.94 -1.91 7.09
C PRO A 9 8.17 -1.41 5.66
N ASP A 10 8.29 -2.33 4.70
CA ASP A 10 8.57 -2.00 3.30
C ASP A 10 7.31 -2.08 2.42
N VAL A 11 6.88 -0.89 2.05
CA VAL A 11 5.69 -0.60 1.25
C VAL A 11 6.11 0.36 0.15
N ARG A 12 5.98 -0.08 -1.10
CA ARG A 12 6.46 0.66 -2.28
C ARG A 12 5.28 1.26 -3.03
N LYS A 13 5.52 2.38 -3.71
CA LYS A 13 4.53 3.00 -4.61
C LYS A 13 4.42 2.17 -5.89
N ASN A 14 3.21 1.77 -6.26
CA ASN A 14 2.95 0.99 -7.46
C ASN A 14 2.06 1.76 -8.46
N GLY A 15 2.61 2.81 -9.06
CA GLY A 15 1.89 3.63 -10.04
C GLY A 15 0.64 4.33 -9.49
N LYS A 16 -0.17 4.88 -10.40
CA LYS A 16 -1.44 5.56 -10.07
C LYS A 16 -2.56 4.93 -10.89
N ARG A 17 -3.73 4.72 -10.27
CA ARG A 17 -4.93 4.27 -10.97
C ARG A 17 -6.09 5.21 -10.66
N ARG A 18 -6.72 5.77 -11.70
CA ARG A 18 -7.84 6.73 -11.58
C ARG A 18 -7.50 7.91 -10.65
N GLY A 19 -6.30 8.47 -10.79
CA GLY A 19 -5.82 9.58 -9.95
C GLY A 19 -5.41 9.21 -8.51
N LYS A 20 -5.64 7.97 -8.07
CA LYS A 20 -5.25 7.51 -6.73
C LYS A 20 -3.88 6.83 -6.77
N GLN A 21 -3.03 7.14 -5.80
CA GLN A 21 -1.75 6.47 -5.61
C GLN A 21 -1.98 5.04 -5.14
N ASN A 22 -1.39 4.08 -5.84
CA ASN A 22 -1.36 2.68 -5.42
C ASN A 22 -0.03 2.36 -4.75
N TYR A 23 -0.07 1.33 -3.92
CA TYR A 23 1.05 0.85 -3.14
C TYR A 23 1.01 -0.67 -3.11
N ILE A 24 2.19 -1.29 -2.94
CA ILE A 24 2.38 -2.73 -2.83
C ILE A 24 3.27 -3.01 -1.61
N CYS A 25 2.93 -4.02 -0.81
CA CYS A 25 3.86 -4.55 0.19
C CYS A 25 4.76 -5.61 -0.44
N VAL A 26 6.07 -5.49 -0.25
CA VAL A 26 7.05 -6.44 -0.84
C VAL A 26 7.09 -7.80 -0.13
N ASN A 27 6.52 -7.90 1.07
CA ASN A 27 6.53 -9.13 1.86
C ASN A 27 5.29 -10.00 1.63
N CYS A 28 4.13 -9.39 1.37
CA CYS A 28 2.87 -10.12 1.19
C CYS A 28 2.19 -9.87 -0.17
N ASP A 29 2.86 -9.15 -1.07
CA ASP A 29 2.42 -8.81 -2.44
C ASP A 29 1.03 -8.18 -2.54
N ARG A 30 0.48 -7.68 -1.43
CA ARG A 30 -0.83 -7.04 -1.41
C ARG A 30 -0.75 -5.64 -1.98
N TYR A 31 -1.74 -5.33 -2.82
CA TYR A 31 -1.95 -4.02 -3.41
C TYR A 31 -3.01 -3.23 -2.63
N TYR A 32 -2.77 -1.93 -2.44
CA TYR A 32 -3.73 -1.03 -1.80
C TYR A 32 -3.64 0.38 -2.38
N THR A 33 -4.76 1.09 -2.34
CA THR A 33 -4.85 2.50 -2.72
C THR A 33 -4.55 3.40 -1.52
N LYS A 34 -4.09 4.64 -1.73
CA LYS A 34 -3.88 5.64 -0.66
C LYS A 34 -5.08 5.80 0.28
N THR A 35 -6.29 5.63 -0.24
CA THR A 35 -7.53 5.69 0.56
C THR A 35 -7.63 4.56 1.60
N ASN A 36 -7.04 3.39 1.32
CA ASN A 36 -7.00 2.27 2.26
C ASN A 36 -5.84 2.39 3.27
N LEU A 37 -4.87 3.27 3.02
CA LEU A 37 -3.73 3.51 3.93
C LEU A 37 -4.00 4.54 5.02
N LYS A 38 -5.12 5.28 4.92
CA LYS A 38 -5.49 6.35 5.85
C LYS A 38 -6.67 6.00 6.77
N LYS A 39 -7.20 4.79 6.71
CA LYS A 39 -8.15 4.31 7.73
C LYS A 39 -7.32 3.81 8.90
N PHE A 40 -6.97 4.73 9.79
CA PHE A 40 -6.66 4.65 11.23
C PHE A 40 -5.88 5.93 11.57
#